data_AF-A0A6L9XU67-F1
#
_entry.id   AF-A0A6L9XU67-F1
#
_cell.length_a   1.000
_cell.length_b   1.000
_cell.length_c   1.000
_cell.angle_alpha   90.00
_cell.angle_beta   90.00
_cell.angle_gamma   90.00
#
_symmetry.space_group_name_H-M   'P 1'
#
loop_
_entity.id
_entity.type
_entity.pdbx_description
1 polymer ?
#
loop_
_entity_poly.entity_id
_entity_poly.type
_entity_poly.pdbx_seq_one_letter_code
_entity_poly.pdbx_strand_id
1 'polypeptide(L)'
;MGVTVQVRDLDPDVDERLKAAAVAKGISYSEYLRRELTRIAEGLRIDDRWAALQARNRVRRAAAPQQPFEPTDIDSDTIVAWIREDRDRR
;
A
#
# COMPACT_ATOMS: atom_id res chain seq x y z
N MET A 1 -12.44 10.06 -18.33
CA MET A 1 -12.70 9.10 -19.44
C MET A 1 -12.46 7.70 -18.90
N GLY A 2 -13.41 6.78 -19.07
CA GLY A 2 -13.23 5.39 -18.62
C GLY A 2 -12.38 4.60 -19.59
N VAL A 3 -11.50 3.73 -19.08
CA VAL A 3 -10.75 2.77 -19.89
C VAL A 3 -11.51 1.45 -19.88
N THR A 4 -11.82 0.92 -21.05
CA THR A 4 -12.45 -0.39 -21.21
C THR A 4 -11.38 -1.40 -21.61
N VAL A 5 -11.37 -2.55 -20.93
CA VAL A 5 -10.44 -3.65 -21.22
C VAL A 5 -11.27 -4.88 -21.54
N GLN A 6 -10.89 -5.57 -22.62
CA GLN A 6 -11.44 -6.87 -22.97
C GLN A 6 -10.40 -7.95 -22.64
N VAL A 7 -10.77 -8.87 -21.75
CA VAL A 7 -9.96 -10.07 -21.47
C VAL A 7 -10.43 -11.16 -22.43
N ARG A 8 -9.48 -11.77 -23.16
CA ARG A 8 -9.74 -12.87 -24.09
C ARG A 8 -9.06 -14.13 -23.56
N ASP A 9 -9.57 -15.27 -24.01
CA ASP A 9 -9.01 -16.60 -23.69
C ASP A 9 -8.85 -16.84 -22.18
N LEU A 10 -9.84 -16.36 -21.40
CA LEU A 10 -9.91 -16.64 -19.98
C LEU A 10 -10.27 -18.11 -19.78
N ASP A 11 -9.54 -18.79 -18.90
CA ASP A 11 -9.86 -20.15 -18.50
C ASP A 11 -11.33 -20.23 -18.03
N PRO A 12 -12.15 -21.13 -18.63
CA PRO A 12 -13.57 -21.24 -18.30
C PRO A 12 -13.83 -21.49 -16.81
N ASP A 13 -12.98 -22.27 -16.15
CA ASP A 13 -13.13 -22.56 -14.72
C ASP A 13 -12.87 -21.32 -13.86
N VAL A 14 -11.95 -20.46 -14.31
CA VAL A 14 -11.68 -19.17 -13.67
C VAL A 14 -12.85 -18.21 -13.90
N ASP A 15 -13.40 -18.14 -15.11
CA ASP A 15 -14.54 -17.29 -15.44
C ASP A 15 -15.77 -17.62 -14.59
N GLU A 16 -16.11 -18.90 -14.45
CA GLU A 16 -17.22 -19.37 -13.62
C GLU A 16 -17.02 -19.02 -12.14
N ARG A 17 -15.82 -19.21 -11.60
CA ARG A 17 -15.50 -18.83 -10.22
C ARG A 17 -15.63 -17.33 -9.98
N LEU A 18 -15.19 -16.51 -10.92
CA LEU A 18 -15.26 -15.06 -10.80
C LEU A 18 -16.72 -14.56 -10.92
N LYS A 19 -17.52 -15.15 -11.82
CA LYS A 19 -18.96 -14.88 -11.90
C LYS A 19 -19.68 -15.26 -10.60
N ALA A 20 -19.41 -16.44 -10.06
CA ALA A 20 -20.00 -16.88 -8.79
C ALA A 20 -19.63 -15.93 -7.64
N ALA A 21 -18.38 -15.46 -7.59
CA ALA A 21 -17.95 -14.48 -6.60
C ALA A 21 -18.65 -13.11 -6.75
N ALA A 22 -18.89 -12.66 -7.99
CA ALA A 22 -19.67 -11.44 -8.24
C ALA A 22 -21.11 -11.58 -7.75
N VAL A 23 -21.75 -12.71 -8.04
CA VAL A 23 -23.12 -13.03 -7.58
C VAL A 23 -23.19 -13.07 -6.06
N ALA A 24 -22.24 -13.73 -5.39
CA ALA A 24 -22.18 -13.79 -3.93
C ALA A 24 -22.07 -12.40 -3.28
N LYS A 25 -21.47 -11.43 -3.98
CA LYS A 25 -21.36 -10.04 -3.53
C LYS A 25 -22.54 -9.15 -3.97
N GLY A 26 -23.50 -9.68 -4.72
CA GLY A 26 -24.67 -8.95 -5.20
C GLY A 26 -24.34 -7.81 -6.17
N ILE A 27 -23.24 -7.91 -6.92
CA ILE A 27 -22.79 -6.89 -7.87
C ILE A 27 -22.60 -7.47 -9.27
N SER A 28 -22.58 -6.61 -10.28
CA SER A 28 -22.34 -7.04 -11.67
C SER A 28 -20.92 -7.58 -11.84
N TYR A 29 -20.76 -8.50 -12.79
CA TYR A 29 -19.47 -9.14 -13.06
C TYR A 29 -18.38 -8.12 -13.42
N SER A 30 -18.68 -7.15 -14.29
CA SER A 30 -17.74 -6.11 -14.68
C SER A 30 -17.36 -5.19 -13.51
N GLU A 31 -18.31 -4.85 -12.62
CA GLU A 31 -18.02 -4.03 -11.44
C GLU A 31 -17.19 -4.81 -10.42
N TYR A 32 -17.46 -6.11 -10.25
CA TYR A 32 -16.62 -6.99 -9.45
C TYR A 32 -15.18 -7.00 -9.96
N LEU A 33 -14.97 -7.29 -11.25
CA LEU A 33 -13.65 -7.28 -11.86
C LEU A 33 -12.94 -5.94 -11.71
N ARG A 34 -13.65 -4.83 -11.93
CA ARG A 34 -13.11 -3.48 -11.77
C ARG A 34 -12.58 -3.25 -10.35
N ARG A 35 -13.33 -3.66 -9.32
CA ARG A 35 -12.92 -3.52 -7.91
C ARG A 35 -11.71 -4.39 -7.59
N GLU A 36 -11.71 -5.63 -8.04
CA GLU A 36 -10.61 -6.56 -7.82
C GLU A 36 -9.32 -6.06 -8.49
N LEU A 37 -9.40 -5.62 -9.75
CA LEU A 37 -8.27 -5.05 -10.49
C LEU A 37 -7.75 -3.76 -9.85
N THR A 38 -8.64 -2.89 -9.40
CA THR A 38 -8.25 -1.65 -8.68
C THR A 38 -7.46 -2.00 -7.42
N ARG A 39 -7.95 -2.97 -6.63
CA ARG A 39 -7.28 -3.38 -5.39
C ARG A 39 -5.90 -3.97 -5.66
N ILE A 40 -5.77 -4.81 -6.69
CA ILE A 40 -4.47 -5.39 -7.08
C ILE A 40 -3.51 -4.28 -7.51
N ALA A 41 -3.97 -3.34 -8.36
CA ALA A 41 -3.16 -2.23 -8.82
C ALA A 41 -2.70 -1.31 -7.67
N GLU A 42 -3.57 -1.07 -6.68
CA GLU A 42 -3.21 -0.32 -5.48
C GLU A 42 -2.14 -1.02 -4.64
N GLY A 43 -2.25 -2.34 -4.47
CA GLY A 43 -1.24 -3.17 -3.80
C GLY A 43 0.12 -3.05 -4.49
N LEU A 44 0.15 -3.30 -5.80
CA LEU A 44 1.38 -3.18 -6.61
C LEU A 44 2.00 -1.78 -6.50
N ARG A 45 1.18 -0.72 -6.55
CA ARG A 45 1.66 0.66 -6.40
C ARG A 45 2.25 0.94 -5.02
N ILE A 46 1.79 0.27 -3.96
CA ILE A 46 2.35 0.40 -2.62
C ILE A 46 3.71 -0.30 -2.56
N ASP A 47 3.78 -1.53 -3.08
CA ASP A 47 5.01 -2.33 -3.08
C ASP A 47 6.13 -1.64 -3.87
N ASP A 48 5.83 -1.11 -5.05
CA ASP A 48 6.79 -0.36 -5.86
C ASP A 48 7.28 0.90 -5.13
N ARG A 49 6.37 1.63 -4.48
CA ARG A 49 6.73 2.82 -3.69
C ARG A 49 7.59 2.46 -2.49
N TRP A 50 7.29 1.34 -1.83
CA TRP A 50 8.07 0.84 -0.71
C TRP A 50 9.48 0.43 -1.15
N ALA A 51 9.60 -0.31 -2.26
CA ALA A 51 10.87 -0.68 -2.85
C ALA A 51 11.71 0.56 -3.23
N ALA A 52 11.08 1.57 -3.84
CA ALA A 52 11.74 2.83 -4.17
C ALA A 52 12.22 3.59 -2.92
N LEU A 53 11.41 3.62 -1.85
CA LEU A 53 11.80 4.25 -0.58
C LEU A 53 12.98 3.53 0.07
N GLN A 54 12.97 2.20 0.09
CA GLN A 54 14.07 1.39 0.61
C GLN A 54 15.36 1.63 -0.19
N ALA A 55 15.28 1.66 -1.52
CA ALA A 55 16.43 1.94 -2.38
C ALA A 55 17.03 3.33 -2.08
N ARG A 56 16.18 4.36 -1.96
CA ARG A 56 16.61 5.71 -1.58
C ARG A 56 17.26 5.76 -0.21
N ASN A 57 16.67 5.09 0.78
CA ASN A 57 17.24 5.02 2.13
C ASN A 57 18.56 4.26 2.17
N ARG A 58 18.71 3.20 1.37
CA ARG A 58 19.96 2.45 1.25
C ARG A 58 21.07 3.33 0.66
N VAL A 59 20.78 4.08 -0.41
CA VAL A 59 21.74 5.03 -1.00
C VAL A 59 22.10 6.13 0.01
N ARG A 60 21.10 6.72 0.70
CA ARG A 60 21.33 7.72 1.74
C ARG A 60 22.18 7.18 2.89
N ARG A 61 21.93 5.95 3.36
CA ARG A 61 22.72 5.31 4.43
C ARG A 61 24.15 5.00 3.98
N ALA A 62 24.34 4.62 2.72
CA ALA A 62 25.67 4.37 2.17
C ALA A 62 26.48 5.67 1.99
N ALA A 63 25.82 6.79 1.69
CA ALA A 63 26.45 8.10 1.54
C ALA A 63 26.60 8.88 2.85
N ALA A 64 25.84 8.53 3.89
CA ALA A 64 25.94 9.16 5.20
C ALA A 64 27.17 8.61 5.95
N PRO A 65 27.95 9.47 6.63
CA PRO A 65 28.94 8.99 7.57
C PRO A 65 28.23 8.12 8.63
N GLN A 66 28.75 6.92 8.87
CA GLN A 66 28.24 6.08 9.96
C GLN A 66 28.62 6.73 11.28
N GLN A 67 27.77 7.64 11.75
CA GLN A 67 27.81 8.06 13.13
C GLN A 67 27.33 6.88 13.99
N PRO A 68 28.04 6.55 15.07
CA PRO A 68 27.51 5.64 16.08
C PRO A 68 26.08 6.07 16.43
N PHE A 69 25.15 5.12 16.44
CA PHE A 69 23.84 5.39 17.03
C PHE A 69 24.09 5.61 18.52
N GLU A 70 24.09 6.86 18.95
CA GLU A 70 24.03 7.20 20.37
C GLU A 70 22.58 6.97 20.81
N PRO A 71 22.32 5.97 21.66
CA PRO A 71 21.00 5.80 22.25
C PRO A 71 20.65 7.10 22.96
N THR A 72 19.59 7.75 22.49
CA THR A 72 19.04 8.88 23.20
C THR A 72 18.32 8.32 24.40
N ASP A 73 18.67 8.79 25.60
CA ASP A 73 18.06 8.38 26.87
C ASP A 73 16.65 8.99 27.04
N ILE A 74 15.88 9.00 25.95
CA ILE A 74 14.54 9.56 25.86
C ILE A 74 13.59 8.38 25.99
N ASP A 75 12.93 8.31 27.14
CA ASP A 75 11.88 7.34 27.39
C ASP A 75 10.59 7.70 26.61
N SER A 76 9.74 6.69 26.44
CA SER A 76 8.47 6.83 25.73
C SER A 76 7.52 7.86 26.36
N ASP A 77 7.53 8.02 27.68
CA ASP A 77 6.63 8.95 28.38
C ASP A 77 7.03 10.40 28.09
N THR A 78 8.33 10.67 28.02
CA THR A 78 8.89 11.97 27.60
C THR A 78 8.47 12.33 26.17
N ILE A 79 8.48 11.37 25.23
CA ILE A 79 8.03 11.61 23.85
C ILE A 79 6.54 11.95 23.81
N VAL A 80 5.71 11.21 24.57
CA VAL A 80 4.26 11.43 24.63
C VAL A 80 3.95 12.80 25.22
N ALA A 81 4.69 13.24 26.25
CA ALA A 81 4.54 14.56 26.85
C ALA A 81 4.80 15.68 25.83
N TRP A 82 5.88 15.60 25.05
CA TRP A 82 6.22 16.61 24.03
C TRP A 82 5.18 16.69 22.91
N ILE A 83 4.65 15.54 22.45
CA ILE A 83 3.61 15.52 21.40
C ILE A 83 2.31 16.18 21.89
N ARG A 84 1.94 15.97 23.16
CA ARG A 84 0.76 16.61 23.77
C ARG A 84 0.95 18.11 23.89
N GLU A 85 2.12 18.55 24.37
CA GLU A 85 2.44 19.96 24.50
C GLU A 85 2.44 20.70 23.14
N ASP A 86 2.94 20.09 22.06
CA ASP A 86 2.88 20.68 20.71
C ASP A 86 1.43 20.78 20.19
N ARG A 87 0.58 19.79 20.51
CA ARG A 87 -0.84 19.81 20.14
C ARG A 87 -1.61 20.91 20.85
N ASP A 88 -1.33 21.15 22.13
CA ASP A 88 -2.02 22.18 22.92
C ASP A 88 -1.61 23.61 22.53
N ARG A 89 -0.48 23.77 21.81
CA ARG A 89 -0.03 25.06 21.25
C ARG A 89 -0.60 25.40 19.87
N ARG A 90 -1.25 24.46 19.19
CA ARG A 90 -1.86 24.67 17.85
C ARG A 90 -3.35 24.95 17.96
#